data_AF-A0A7X8UAX6-F1
#
_entry.id   AF-A0A7X8UAX6-F1
#
_cell.length_a   1.000
_cell.length_b   1.000
_cell.length_c   1.000
_cell.angle_alpha   90.00
_cell.angle_beta   90.00
_cell.angle_gamma   90.00
#
_symmetry.space_group_name_H-M   'P 1'
#
loop_
_entity.id
_entity.type
_entity.pdbx_description
1 polymer ?
#
loop_
_entity_poly.entity_id
_entity_poly.type
_entity_poly.pdbx_seq_one_letter_code
_entity_poly.pdbx_strand_id
1 'polypeptide(L)' 'VSIAQVLQKTSQHDRAELILITHLVKEKDMQDALAVLNGMSIVDEINNVVRLEGNHR' A
#
# COMPACT_ATOMS: atom_id res chain seq x y z
N VAL A 1 -8.90 -0.18 -7.26
CA VAL A 1 -8.01 -1.05 -6.47
C VAL A 1 -8.74 -1.46 -5.20
N SER A 2 -8.81 -2.76 -4.88
CA SER A 2 -9.47 -3.26 -3.67
C SER A 2 -8.43 -3.72 -2.65
N ILE A 3 -8.60 -3.36 -1.38
CA ILE A 3 -7.70 -3.74 -0.29
C ILE A 3 -8.16 -5.10 0.27
N ALA A 4 -7.23 -6.05 0.37
CA ALA A 4 -7.45 -7.36 0.98
C ALA A 4 -7.14 -7.33 2.48
N GLN A 5 -6.07 -6.62 2.88
CA GLN A 5 -5.67 -6.52 4.27
C GLN A 5 -4.96 -5.19 4.54
N VAL A 6 -5.18 -4.65 5.73
CA VAL A 6 -4.43 -3.51 6.27
C VAL A 6 -3.82 -3.97 7.58
N LEU A 7 -2.52 -3.75 7.75
CA LEU A 7 -1.82 -3.94 9.01
C LEU A 7 -1.16 -2.62 9.42
N GLN A 8 -1.44 -2.17 10.63
CA GLN A 8 -0.76 -1.04 11.26
C GLN A 8 0.14 -1.59 12.36
N LYS A 9 1.46 -1.45 12.22
CA LYS A 9 2.41 -2.02 13.18
C LYS A 9 2.67 -1.11 14.35
N THR A 10 3.17 0.09 14.06
CA THR A 10 3.74 0.98 15.07
C THR A 10 3.31 2.40 14.77
N SER A 11 2.90 3.12 15.81
CA SER A 11 2.78 4.57 15.79
C SER A 11 3.92 5.14 16.63
N GLN A 12 4.95 5.70 16.00
CA GLN A 12 6.01 6.42 16.70
C GLN A 12 6.13 7.83 16.12
N HIS A 13 6.26 8.82 16.99
CA HIS A 13 6.51 10.22 16.60
C HIS A 13 5.51 10.75 15.56
N ASP A 14 4.20 10.57 15.81
CA ASP A 14 3.09 10.99 14.94
C ASP A 14 3.06 10.34 13.54
N ARG A 15 3.86 9.30 13.30
CA ARG A 15 3.88 8.52 12.07
C ARG A 15 3.42 7.10 12.33
N ALA A 16 2.55 6.60 11.46
CA ALA A 16 2.05 5.23 11.51
C ALA A 16 2.59 4.42 10.32
N GLU A 17 3.18 3.27 10.60
CA GLU A 17 3.57 2.32 9.56
C GLU A 17 2.35 1.50 9.12
N LEU A 18 1.98 1.66 7.84
CA LEU A 18 0.91 0.90 7.20
C LEU A 18 1.48 -0.09 6.19
N ILE A 19 1.06 -1.35 6.32
CA ILE A 19 1.28 -2.38 5.32
C ILE A 19 -0.06 -2.68 4.68
N LEU A 20 -0.14 -2.48 3.37
CA LEU A 20 -1.34 -2.65 2.58
C LEU A 20 -1.15 -3.85 1.66
N ILE A 21 -2.10 -4.78 1.70
CA ILE A 21 -2.17 -5.91 0.78
C ILE A 21 -3.43 -5.73 -0.05
N THR A 22 -3.29 -5.71 -1.37
CA THR A 22 -4.41 -5.57 -2.31
C THR A 22 -4.88 -6.93 -2.80
N HIS A 23 -6.12 -6.98 -3.28
CA HIS A 23 -6.58 -8.08 -4.12
C HIS A 23 -5.87 -8.05 -5.49
N LEU A 24 -6.11 -9.06 -6.34
CA LEU A 24 -5.64 -9.04 -7.72
C LEU A 24 -6.22 -7.83 -8.44
N VAL A 25 -5.33 -7.00 -8.99
CA VAL A 25 -5.66 -5.75 -9.66
C VAL A 25 -4.72 -5.59 -10.86
N LYS A 26 -5.12 -4.77 -11.84
CA LYS A 26 -4.24 -4.48 -12.98
C LYS A 26 -3.08 -3.62 -12.50
N GLU A 27 -1.89 -3.89 -13.04
CA GLU A 27 -0.67 -3.14 -12.70
C GLU A 27 -0.84 -1.63 -12.90
N LYS A 28 -1.50 -1.22 -13.99
CA LYS A 28 -1.80 0.19 -14.25
C LYS A 28 -2.59 0.84 -13.11
N ASP A 29 -3.62 0.15 -12.63
CA ASP A 29 -4.47 0.69 -11.55
C ASP A 29 -3.69 0.77 -10.22
N MET A 30 -2.71 -0.11 -9.99
CA MET A 30 -1.79 -0.03 -8.84
C MET A 30 -0.81 1.14 -8.96
N GLN A 31 -0.23 1.34 -10.13
CA GLN A 31 0.69 2.45 -10.39
C GLN A 31 -0.04 3.79 -10.24
N ASP A 32 -1.26 3.90 -10.77
CA ASP A 32 -2.10 5.09 -10.62
C ASP A 32 -2.41 5.36 -9.13
N ALA A 33 -2.74 4.32 -8.34
CA ALA A 33 -2.98 4.45 -6.91
C ALA A 33 -1.71 4.85 -6.13
N LEU A 34 -0.54 4.30 -6.47
CA LEU A 34 0.74 4.68 -5.87
C LEU A 34 1.12 6.13 -6.21
N ALA A 35 0.84 6.60 -7.42
CA ALA A 35 1.06 7.99 -7.80
C ALA A 35 0.20 8.94 -6.95
N VAL A 36 -1.06 8.59 -6.69
CA VAL A 36 -1.94 9.35 -5.78
C VAL A 36 -1.39 9.33 -4.36
N LEU A 37 -1.02 8.17 -3.82
CA LEU A 37 -0.47 8.06 -2.46
C LEU A 37 0.81 8.89 -2.27
N ASN A 38 1.71 8.90 -3.26
CA ASN A 38 2.91 9.73 -3.24
C ASN A 38 2.62 11.24 -3.30
N GLY A 39 1.47 11.64 -3.84
CA GLY A 39 1.04 13.04 -3.90
C GLY A 39 0.30 13.54 -2.66
N MET A 40 -0.01 12.66 -1.71
CA MET A 40 -0.78 13.01 -0.52
C MET A 40 0.12 13.61 0.56
N SER A 41 -0.22 14.80 1.06
CA SER A 41 0.55 15.48 2.12
C SER A 41 0.57 14.76 3.47
N ILE A 42 -0.30 13.77 3.67
CA ILE A 42 -0.36 12.93 4.88
C ILE A 42 0.58 11.71 4.79
N VAL A 43 1.01 11.34 3.59
CA VAL A 43 1.94 10.23 3.37
C VAL A 43 3.34 10.83 3.39
N ASP A 44 4.11 10.43 4.39
CA ASP A 44 5.49 10.88 4.54
C ASP A 44 6.41 10.18 3.51
N GLU A 45 6.35 8.86 3.44
CA GLU A 45 7.10 8.06 2.46
C GLU A 45 6.44 6.71 2.17
N ILE A 46 6.67 6.17 0.97
CA ILE A 46 6.36 4.78 0.62
C ILE A 46 7.65 3.97 0.65
N ASN A 47 7.85 3.23 1.74
CA ASN A 47 9.08 2.50 2.00
C ASN A 47 9.35 1.36 1.02
N ASN A 48 8.35 0.51 0.74
CA ASN A 48 8.51 -0.68 -0.09
C ASN A 48 7.23 -0.99 -0.86
N VAL A 49 7.40 -1.43 -2.11
CA VAL A 49 6.33 -1.99 -2.94
C VAL A 49 6.77 -3.37 -3.40
N VAL A 50 6.05 -4.40 -2.96
CA VAL A 50 6.37 -5.80 -3.28
C VAL A 50 5.16 -6.41 -3.96
N ARG A 51 5.38 -7.02 -5.13
CA ARG A 51 4.36 -7.78 -5.83
C ARG A 51 4.16 -9.14 -5.15
N LEU A 52 2.92 -9.45 -4.80
CA LEU A 52 2.54 -10.72 -4.19
C LEU A 52 2.00 -11.66 -5.27
N GLU A 53 2.64 -12.82 -5.40
CA GLU A 53 2.27 -13.88 -6.34
C GLU A 53 1.94 -15.17 -5.58
N GLY A 54 1.12 -16.05 -6.18
CA GLY A 54 0.85 -17.38 -5.61
C GLY A 54 -0.27 -17.45 -4.57
N ASN A 55 -1.00 -16.37 -4.32
CA ASN A 55 -2.13 -16.32 -3.36
C ASN A 55 -3.47 -16.85 -3.92
N HIS A 56 -3.44 -17.68 -4.98
CA HIS A 56 -4.62 -18.22 -5.70
C HIS A 56 -4.92 -19.69 -5.36
N ARG A 57 -4.64 -20.12 -4.12
CA ARG A 57 -4.95 -21.49 -3.69
C ARG A 57 -6.32 -21.61 -3.04
#